data_AF-A0A3S9Q2A7-F1
#
_entry.id   AF-A0A3S9Q2A7-F1
#
_cell.length_a   1.000
_cell.length_b   1.000
_cell.length_c   1.000
_cell.angle_alpha   90.00
_cell.angle_beta   90.00
_cell.angle_gamma   90.00
#
_symmetry.space_group_name_H-M   'P 1'
#
loop_
_entity.id
_entity.type
_entity.pdbx_description
1 polymer ?
#
loop_
_entity_poly.entity_id
_entity_poly.type
_entity_poly.pdbx_seq_one_letter_code
_entity_poly.pdbx_strand_id
1 'polypeptide(L)'
;MNNFDKVYFKSKVVGKLSSQSLSELKSTLQDIESGKKKLKIKIASATNIFKSAESQLNWINWFPLKLLFKEKILLKKQTILSFKDDLNALIVDYEKHQLGLDISLTDRLEAAFGTLDDKFSEIMSTKKIWDVTTSQRVDRVIERTTANNTIERKSVALKRSDISKILCDYKALHFENANGGDLNFFPQFIFIENNNDFALVDILDIDVHYTLVSFIESEGVPSDTEVVDHTWAKANKNGDRDKRFADNYQIPVVEYGELHFKSKSGINEVYMFSNPEPVIAFKKMFDEYKQVLANT
;
A
#
# COMPACT_ATOMS: atom_id res chain seq x y z
N MET A 1 -21.41 30.34 -10.85
CA MET A 1 -20.06 29.87 -11.21
C MET A 1 -19.20 30.02 -9.97
N ASN A 2 -19.18 29.00 -9.10
CA ASN A 2 -18.35 29.03 -7.90
C ASN A 2 -17.01 28.40 -8.24
N ASN A 3 -15.96 29.19 -8.06
CA ASN A 3 -14.57 28.82 -8.22
C ASN A 3 -14.26 27.74 -7.18
N PHE A 4 -13.96 26.52 -7.63
CA PHE A 4 -13.71 25.37 -6.76
C PHE A 4 -12.19 25.21 -6.59
N ASP A 5 -11.69 25.38 -5.36
CA ASP A 5 -10.28 25.16 -5.01
C ASP A 5 -9.97 23.66 -4.92
N LYS A 6 -9.98 22.96 -6.05
CA LYS A 6 -9.15 21.76 -6.18
C LYS A 6 -7.71 22.28 -6.35
N VAL A 7 -6.83 21.96 -5.42
CA VAL A 7 -5.41 22.22 -5.62
C VAL A 7 -4.92 21.19 -6.64
N TYR A 8 -4.93 21.60 -7.90
CA TYR A 8 -4.38 20.82 -9.00
C TYR A 8 -2.87 20.99 -9.00
N PHE A 9 -2.14 19.91 -8.76
CA PHE A 9 -0.74 19.85 -9.14
C PHE A 9 -0.70 19.45 -10.61
N LYS A 10 -0.58 20.46 -11.48
CA LYS A 10 -0.27 20.23 -12.89
C LYS A 10 1.24 20.10 -13.01
N SER A 11 1.74 18.88 -13.29
CA SER A 11 3.13 18.73 -13.70
C SER A 11 3.34 19.59 -14.95
N LYS A 12 4.06 20.71 -14.81
CA LYS A 12 4.19 21.72 -15.87
C LYS A 12 5.17 21.32 -16.97
N VAL A 13 5.64 20.08 -16.97
CA VAL A 13 6.64 19.55 -17.91
C VAL A 13 6.09 18.26 -18.50
N VAL A 14 5.96 18.23 -19.83
CA VAL A 14 5.78 16.99 -20.59
C VAL A 14 7.10 16.23 -20.45
N GLY A 15 7.10 15.13 -19.70
CA GLY A 15 8.32 14.36 -19.40
C GLY A 15 8.59 14.19 -17.90
N LYS A 16 9.87 13.96 -17.56
CA LYS A 16 10.34 13.56 -16.23
C LYS A 16 10.04 14.60 -15.13
N LEU A 17 9.50 14.14 -14.00
CA LEU A 17 9.39 14.89 -12.75
C LEU A 17 10.78 15.13 -12.16
N SER A 18 11.15 16.40 -12.01
CA SER A 18 12.40 16.76 -11.34
C SER A 18 12.32 16.52 -9.82
N SER A 19 13.47 16.41 -9.16
CA SER A 19 13.54 16.33 -7.69
C SER A 19 12.89 17.55 -7.01
N GLN A 20 13.01 18.73 -7.63
CA GLN A 20 12.32 19.95 -7.20
C GLN A 20 10.80 19.77 -7.28
N SER A 21 10.29 19.24 -8.40
CA SER A 21 8.85 18.98 -8.58
C SER A 21 8.30 17.96 -7.58
N LEU A 22 9.08 16.92 -7.24
CA LEU A 22 8.71 15.96 -6.19
C LEU A 22 8.69 16.61 -4.80
N SER A 23 9.61 17.53 -4.52
CA SER A 23 9.61 18.27 -3.24
C SER A 23 8.40 19.21 -3.12
N GLU A 24 8.02 19.88 -4.22
CA GLU A 24 6.83 20.72 -4.30
C GLU A 24 5.55 19.91 -4.12
N LEU A 25 5.47 18.75 -4.80
CA LEU A 25 4.38 17.79 -4.66
C LEU A 25 4.26 17.32 -3.21
N LYS A 26 5.39 16.98 -2.56
CA LYS A 26 5.42 16.60 -1.15
C LYS A 26 4.88 17.71 -0.25
N SER A 27 5.35 18.95 -0.44
CA SER A 27 4.90 20.10 0.37
C SER A 27 3.39 20.36 0.22
N THR A 28 2.88 20.28 -1.00
CA THR A 28 1.45 20.50 -1.28
C THR A 28 0.59 19.41 -0.64
N LEU A 29 1.03 18.14 -0.69
CA LEU A 29 0.36 17.05 0.01
C LEU A 29 0.37 17.26 1.54
N GLN A 30 1.46 17.78 2.12
CA GLN A 30 1.55 18.06 3.55
C GLN A 30 0.56 19.16 3.98
N ASP A 31 0.39 20.19 3.15
CA ASP A 31 -0.56 21.27 3.39
C ASP A 31 -2.01 20.79 3.33
N ILE A 32 -2.35 19.98 2.32
CA ILE A 32 -3.68 19.37 2.18
C ILE A 32 -3.99 18.47 3.38
N GLU A 33 -3.05 17.60 3.78
CA GLU A 33 -3.23 16.70 4.92
C GLU A 33 -3.39 17.47 6.25
N SER A 34 -2.64 18.57 6.41
CA SER A 34 -2.78 19.47 7.55
C SER A 34 -4.15 20.17 7.56
N GLY A 35 -4.64 20.59 6.39
CA GLY A 35 -6.00 21.10 6.21
C GLY A 35 -7.08 20.08 6.58
N LYS A 36 -6.96 18.85 6.07
CA LYS A 36 -7.85 17.73 6.40
C LYS A 36 -7.89 17.41 7.89
N LYS A 37 -6.73 17.41 8.58
CA LYS A 37 -6.68 17.23 10.04
C LYS A 37 -7.48 18.30 10.77
N LYS A 38 -7.38 19.57 10.37
CA LYS A 38 -8.18 20.68 10.94
C LYS A 38 -9.67 20.49 10.68
N LEU A 39 -10.06 20.12 9.46
CA LEU A 39 -11.47 19.84 9.12
C LEU A 39 -12.03 18.66 9.90
N LYS A 40 -11.26 17.58 10.07
CA LYS A 40 -11.66 16.41 10.87
C LYS A 40 -11.99 16.79 12.32
N ILE A 41 -11.20 17.68 12.93
CA ILE A 41 -11.47 18.21 14.28
C ILE A 41 -12.77 19.02 14.28
N LYS A 42 -12.98 19.90 13.29
CA LYS A 42 -14.23 20.67 13.17
C LYS A 42 -15.45 19.76 12.99
N ILE A 43 -15.37 18.76 12.11
CA ILE A 43 -16.43 17.76 11.89
C ILE A 43 -16.75 17.02 13.19
N ALA A 44 -15.74 16.57 13.95
CA ALA A 44 -15.96 15.90 15.22
C ALA A 44 -16.69 16.81 16.23
N SER A 45 -16.28 18.09 16.33
CA SER A 45 -16.94 19.06 17.22
C SER A 45 -18.40 19.34 16.79
N ALA A 46 -18.65 19.57 15.50
CA ALA A 46 -19.98 19.81 14.96
C ALA A 46 -20.91 18.60 15.12
N THR A 47 -20.38 17.39 14.91
CA THR A 47 -21.11 16.13 15.12
C THR A 47 -21.56 15.99 16.58
N ASN A 48 -20.70 16.33 17.54
CA ASN A 48 -21.05 16.28 18.96
C ASN A 48 -22.14 17.31 19.32
N ILE A 49 -22.05 18.53 18.78
CA ILE A 49 -23.08 19.57 18.97
C ILE A 49 -24.43 19.11 18.40
N PHE A 50 -24.41 18.58 17.17
CA PHE A 50 -25.59 18.03 16.50
C PHE A 50 -26.25 16.92 17.32
N LYS A 51 -25.49 15.90 17.74
CA LYS A 51 -25.99 14.78 18.56
C LYS A 51 -26.54 15.24 19.91
N SER A 52 -25.91 16.24 20.53
CA SER A 52 -26.40 16.84 21.79
C SER A 52 -27.74 17.53 21.58
N ALA A 53 -27.89 18.31 20.50
CA ALA A 53 -29.13 18.98 20.16
C ALA A 53 -30.27 17.99 19.85
N GLU A 54 -29.99 16.89 19.12
CA GLU A 54 -30.95 15.80 18.89
C GLU A 54 -31.39 15.14 20.20
N SER A 55 -30.43 14.84 21.08
CA SER A 55 -30.71 14.21 22.37
C SER A 55 -31.59 15.11 23.25
N GLN A 56 -31.34 16.41 23.27
CA GLN A 56 -32.19 17.38 23.97
C GLN A 56 -33.60 17.43 23.40
N LEU A 57 -33.75 17.41 22.06
CA LEU A 57 -35.06 17.38 21.42
C LEU A 57 -35.82 16.08 21.74
N ASN A 58 -35.13 14.94 21.72
CA ASN A 58 -35.71 13.64 22.08
C ASN A 58 -36.18 13.61 23.54
N TRP A 59 -35.39 14.18 24.46
CA TRP A 59 -35.77 14.34 25.87
C TRP A 59 -37.04 15.21 26.02
N ILE A 60 -37.12 16.35 25.34
CA ILE A 60 -38.31 17.22 25.36
C ILE A 60 -39.54 16.48 24.80
N ASN A 61 -39.37 15.69 23.74
CA ASN A 61 -40.46 14.93 23.12
C ASN A 61 -40.96 13.76 23.98
N TRP A 62 -40.07 13.17 24.79
CA TRP A 62 -40.41 12.13 25.75
C TRP A 62 -41.14 12.68 26.99
N PHE A 63 -40.89 13.94 27.36
CA PHE A 63 -41.47 14.58 28.54
C PHE A 63 -43.00 14.80 28.43
N PRO A 64 -43.81 14.49 29.46
CA PRO A 64 -45.28 14.50 29.38
C PRO A 64 -45.90 15.88 29.11
N LEU A 65 -45.20 16.99 29.39
CA LEU A 65 -45.67 18.36 29.16
C LEU A 65 -45.27 18.92 27.77
N LYS A 66 -44.88 18.09 26.80
CA LYS A 66 -44.43 18.52 25.45
C LYS A 66 -45.38 19.47 24.71
N LEU A 67 -46.68 19.37 24.98
CA LEU A 67 -47.73 20.19 24.36
C LEU A 67 -47.60 21.68 24.71
N LEU A 68 -46.96 22.01 25.83
CA LEU A 68 -46.68 23.40 26.25
C LEU A 68 -45.45 24.01 25.56
N PHE A 69 -44.68 23.22 24.80
CA PHE A 69 -43.40 23.64 24.23
C PHE A 69 -43.35 23.54 22.69
N LYS A 70 -44.51 23.53 22.01
CA LYS A 70 -44.61 23.37 20.54
C LYS A 70 -43.70 24.33 19.76
N GLU A 71 -43.69 25.62 20.10
CA GLU A 71 -42.85 26.62 19.44
C GLU A 71 -41.34 26.38 19.68
N LYS A 72 -40.96 26.04 20.93
CA LYS A 72 -39.56 25.72 21.27
C LYS A 72 -39.08 24.45 20.56
N ILE A 73 -39.96 23.46 20.39
CA ILE A 73 -39.70 22.23 19.63
C ILE A 73 -39.47 22.57 18.16
N LEU A 74 -40.29 23.46 17.57
CA LEU A 74 -40.14 23.88 16.18
C LEU A 74 -38.81 24.61 15.94
N LEU A 75 -38.47 25.57 16.82
CA LEU A 75 -37.18 26.27 16.77
C LEU A 75 -35.99 25.31 16.90
N LYS A 76 -36.03 24.38 17.86
CA LYS A 76 -34.97 23.36 17.99
C LYS A 76 -34.85 22.46 16.77
N LYS A 77 -35.96 22.07 16.14
CA LYS A 77 -35.93 21.31 14.87
C LYS A 77 -35.27 22.10 13.75
N GLN A 78 -35.56 23.40 13.63
CA GLN A 78 -34.88 24.27 12.66
C GLN A 78 -33.38 24.38 12.94
N THR A 79 -32.98 24.54 14.21
CA THR A 79 -31.56 24.57 14.60
C THR A 79 -30.84 23.24 14.32
N ILE A 80 -31.50 22.10 14.53
CA ILE A 80 -30.93 20.78 14.19
C ILE A 80 -30.76 20.65 12.68
N LEU A 81 -31.71 21.15 11.88
CA LEU A 81 -31.59 21.17 10.43
C LEU A 81 -30.39 22.02 9.99
N SER A 82 -30.22 23.23 10.54
CA SER A 82 -29.07 24.07 10.21
C SER A 82 -27.73 23.42 10.61
N PHE A 83 -27.65 22.80 11.80
CA PHE A 83 -26.45 22.07 12.20
C PHE A 83 -26.14 20.87 11.30
N LYS A 84 -27.18 20.19 10.80
CA LYS A 84 -27.01 19.11 9.83
C LYS A 84 -26.45 19.64 8.51
N ASP A 85 -26.96 20.76 8.02
CA ASP A 85 -26.49 21.38 6.79
C ASP A 85 -25.04 21.86 6.93
N ASP A 86 -24.69 22.49 8.06
CA ASP A 86 -23.31 22.90 8.39
C ASP A 86 -22.36 21.69 8.46
N LEU A 87 -22.80 20.60 9.11
CA LEU A 87 -22.02 19.36 9.19
C LEU A 87 -21.80 18.74 7.80
N ASN A 88 -22.85 18.69 6.97
CA ASN A 88 -22.75 18.19 5.60
C ASN A 88 -21.80 19.05 4.77
N ALA A 89 -21.85 20.38 4.91
CA ALA A 89 -20.93 21.28 4.23
C ALA A 89 -19.47 21.00 4.62
N LEU A 90 -19.20 20.76 5.91
CA LEU A 90 -17.85 20.38 6.38
C LEU A 90 -17.40 19.02 5.86
N ILE A 91 -18.29 18.03 5.77
CA ILE A 91 -17.97 16.69 5.23
C ILE A 91 -17.64 16.80 3.74
N VAL A 92 -18.46 17.52 2.96
CA VAL A 92 -18.22 17.77 1.54
C VAL A 92 -16.90 18.52 1.33
N ASP A 93 -16.59 19.50 2.18
CA ASP A 93 -15.31 20.21 2.14
C ASP A 93 -14.13 19.27 2.41
N TYR A 94 -14.24 18.39 3.41
CA TYR A 94 -13.22 17.38 3.72
C TYR A 94 -12.99 16.40 2.57
N GLU A 95 -14.04 15.94 1.90
CA GLU A 95 -13.94 15.05 0.74
C GLU A 95 -13.25 15.73 -0.45
N LYS A 96 -13.50 17.02 -0.66
CA LYS A 96 -12.88 17.82 -1.73
C LYS A 96 -11.41 18.16 -1.49
N HIS A 97 -10.94 18.12 -0.24
CA HIS A 97 -9.54 18.37 0.11
C HIS A 97 -8.65 17.19 -0.30
N GLN A 98 -8.47 17.00 -1.60
CA GLN A 98 -7.59 16.00 -2.20
C GLN A 98 -6.70 16.65 -3.24
N LEU A 99 -5.52 16.09 -3.44
CA LEU A 99 -4.64 16.55 -4.50
C LEU A 99 -5.10 15.95 -5.83
N GLY A 100 -5.43 16.80 -6.81
CA GLY A 100 -5.53 16.37 -8.20
C GLY A 100 -4.14 16.34 -8.83
N LEU A 101 -3.68 15.18 -9.26
CA LEU A 101 -2.40 15.00 -9.93
C LEU A 101 -2.63 14.67 -11.41
N ASP A 102 -2.24 15.61 -12.27
CA ASP A 102 -2.22 15.43 -13.72
C ASP A 102 -0.79 15.08 -14.16
N ILE A 103 -0.59 13.82 -14.56
CA ILE A 103 0.70 13.31 -15.02
C ILE A 103 0.70 13.28 -16.55
N SER A 104 1.36 14.26 -17.16
CA SER A 104 1.59 14.27 -18.61
C SER A 104 2.80 13.41 -18.97
N LEU A 105 2.56 12.24 -19.58
CA LEU A 105 3.60 11.35 -20.09
C LEU A 105 3.77 11.54 -21.60
N THR A 106 4.96 11.22 -22.12
CA THR A 106 5.15 11.03 -23.57
C THR A 106 4.57 9.68 -23.99
N ASP A 107 4.07 9.55 -25.21
CA ASP A 107 3.50 8.29 -25.75
C ASP A 107 4.40 7.06 -25.51
N ARG A 108 5.72 7.23 -25.67
CA ARG A 108 6.70 6.16 -25.45
C ARG A 108 6.74 5.70 -23.99
N LEU A 109 6.74 6.64 -23.05
CA LEU A 109 6.78 6.37 -21.62
C LEU A 109 5.45 5.78 -21.13
N GLU A 110 4.33 6.28 -21.66
CA GLU A 110 3.00 5.74 -21.37
C GLU A 110 2.86 4.29 -21.86
N ALA A 111 3.29 3.98 -23.09
CA ALA A 111 3.30 2.62 -23.60
C ALA A 111 4.21 1.68 -22.79
N ALA A 112 5.37 2.17 -22.35
CA ALA A 112 6.28 1.41 -21.49
C ALA A 112 5.67 1.13 -20.11
N PHE A 113 5.01 2.13 -19.50
CA PHE A 113 4.31 1.94 -18.23
C PHE A 113 3.12 0.98 -18.37
N GLY A 114 2.36 1.06 -19.47
CA GLY A 114 1.28 0.12 -19.76
C GLY A 114 1.78 -1.32 -19.88
N THR A 115 2.92 -1.54 -20.54
CA THR A 115 3.56 -2.87 -20.62
C THR A 115 4.00 -3.39 -19.24
N LEU A 116 4.49 -2.48 -18.38
CA LEU A 116 4.84 -2.82 -17.00
C LEU A 116 3.59 -3.19 -16.18
N ASP A 117 2.48 -2.45 -16.33
CA ASP A 117 1.19 -2.73 -15.69
C ASP A 117 0.58 -4.06 -16.16
N ASP A 118 0.75 -4.42 -17.43
CA ASP A 118 0.36 -5.74 -17.94
C ASP A 118 1.13 -6.85 -17.22
N LYS A 119 2.46 -6.71 -17.07
CA LYS A 119 3.27 -7.67 -16.30
C LYS A 119 2.96 -7.65 -14.81
N PHE A 120 2.55 -6.51 -14.29
CA PHE A 120 2.06 -6.42 -12.92
C PHE A 120 0.82 -7.32 -12.71
N SER A 121 -0.07 -7.41 -13.71
CA SER A 121 -1.21 -8.35 -13.68
C SER A 121 -0.77 -9.82 -13.59
N GLU A 122 0.31 -10.19 -14.25
CA GLU A 122 0.86 -11.55 -14.21
C GLU A 122 1.38 -11.87 -12.80
N ILE A 123 2.16 -10.99 -12.17
CA ILE A 123 2.66 -11.23 -10.79
C ILE A 123 1.55 -11.21 -9.75
N MET A 124 0.49 -10.42 -9.96
CA MET A 124 -0.69 -10.43 -9.10
C MET A 124 -1.42 -11.78 -9.10
N SER A 125 -1.25 -12.58 -10.16
CA SER A 125 -1.92 -13.88 -10.30
C SER A 125 -1.22 -15.03 -9.56
N THR A 126 -0.01 -14.79 -9.05
CA THR A 126 0.75 -15.74 -8.23
C THR A 126 -0.04 -16.12 -6.97
N LYS A 127 -0.08 -17.42 -6.63
CA LYS A 127 -0.96 -17.93 -5.57
C LYS A 127 -0.57 -17.44 -4.19
N LYS A 128 0.72 -17.28 -3.92
CA LYS A 128 1.23 -16.76 -2.67
C LYS A 128 2.33 -15.74 -2.90
N ILE A 129 2.17 -14.61 -2.23
CA ILE A 129 3.10 -13.50 -2.20
C ILE A 129 3.34 -13.21 -0.73
N TRP A 130 4.61 -13.09 -0.37
CA TRP A 130 5.02 -12.79 0.98
C TRP A 130 5.94 -11.57 1.01
N ASP A 131 5.78 -10.76 2.06
CA ASP A 131 6.77 -9.78 2.48
C ASP A 131 7.72 -10.45 3.48
N VAL A 132 9.01 -10.38 3.21
CA VAL A 132 10.08 -10.95 4.05
C VAL A 132 10.48 -9.92 5.11
N THR A 133 9.95 -10.10 6.32
CA THR A 133 10.07 -9.13 7.40
C THR A 133 11.37 -9.24 8.19
N THR A 134 11.95 -10.43 8.31
CA THR A 134 13.30 -10.61 8.85
C THR A 134 13.99 -11.82 8.19
N SER A 135 15.29 -11.69 7.92
CA SER A 135 16.14 -12.81 7.56
C SER A 135 17.20 -13.01 8.64
N GLN A 136 17.01 -14.00 9.53
CA GLN A 136 18.08 -14.42 10.44
C GLN A 136 18.81 -15.61 9.84
N ARG A 137 20.13 -15.49 9.67
CA ARG A 137 20.99 -16.64 9.37
C ARG A 137 21.05 -17.54 10.60
N VAL A 138 20.57 -18.78 10.48
CA VAL A 138 20.58 -19.74 11.59
C VAL A 138 21.95 -20.40 11.67
N ASP A 139 22.48 -20.50 12.88
CA ASP A 139 23.69 -21.26 13.16
C ASP A 139 23.35 -22.76 13.24
N ARG A 140 23.67 -23.50 12.16
CA ARG A 140 23.36 -24.93 11.96
C ARG A 140 23.84 -25.84 13.10
N VAL A 141 24.83 -25.39 13.87
CA VAL A 141 25.47 -26.22 14.91
C VAL A 141 24.61 -26.36 16.17
N ILE A 142 23.78 -25.35 16.48
CA ILE A 142 22.98 -25.33 17.71
C ILE A 142 21.57 -25.90 17.47
N GLU A 143 20.92 -25.51 16.36
CA GLU A 143 19.50 -25.83 16.15
C GLU A 143 19.22 -27.21 15.52
N ARG A 144 20.24 -27.87 14.95
CA ARG A 144 20.10 -29.17 14.25
C ARG A 144 18.95 -29.17 13.21
N THR A 145 18.74 -28.04 12.56
CA THR A 145 17.77 -27.82 11.49
C THR A 145 18.49 -27.73 10.14
N THR A 146 17.84 -28.23 9.09
CA THR A 146 18.32 -28.20 7.69
C THR A 146 18.06 -26.86 7.00
N ALA A 147 17.27 -25.97 7.60
CA ALA A 147 16.98 -24.64 7.08
C ALA A 147 18.18 -23.70 7.24
N ASN A 148 18.59 -23.05 6.15
CA ASN A 148 19.69 -22.09 6.15
C ASN A 148 19.36 -20.78 6.88
N ASN A 149 18.09 -20.38 6.85
CA ASN A 149 17.57 -19.17 7.47
C ASN A 149 16.17 -19.46 8.03
N THR A 150 15.88 -19.00 9.25
CA THR A 150 14.49 -18.79 9.67
C THR A 150 14.09 -17.45 9.08
N ILE A 151 13.43 -17.49 7.94
CA ILE A 151 12.90 -16.30 7.28
C ILE A 151 11.51 -16.06 7.87
N GLU A 152 11.33 -14.95 8.57
CA GLU A 152 9.98 -14.50 8.90
C GLU A 152 9.41 -13.83 7.66
N ARG A 153 8.31 -14.39 7.17
CA ARG A 153 7.58 -13.87 6.01
C ARG A 153 6.11 -13.75 6.37
N LYS A 154 5.45 -12.71 5.86
CA LYS A 154 4.02 -12.49 6.06
C LYS A 154 3.32 -12.47 4.71
N SER A 155 2.17 -13.15 4.62
CA SER A 155 1.37 -13.13 3.39
C SER A 155 0.89 -11.71 3.13
N VAL A 156 1.09 -11.23 1.91
CA VAL A 156 0.67 -9.90 1.44
C VAL A 156 -0.02 -10.02 0.09
N ALA A 157 -0.72 -8.97 -0.34
CA ALA A 157 -1.33 -8.91 -1.66
C ALA A 157 -0.73 -7.80 -2.51
N LEU A 158 -0.81 -8.00 -3.83
CA LEU A 158 -0.58 -6.97 -4.82
C LEU A 158 -1.93 -6.55 -5.41
N LYS A 159 -2.14 -5.25 -5.61
CA LYS A 159 -3.38 -4.73 -6.20
C LYS A 159 -3.15 -3.46 -7.01
N ARG A 160 -4.19 -3.02 -7.72
CA ARG A 160 -4.27 -1.68 -8.27
C ARG A 160 -5.07 -0.82 -7.32
N SER A 161 -4.49 0.29 -6.90
CA SER A 161 -5.02 1.11 -5.81
C SER A 161 -5.24 2.54 -6.28
N ASP A 162 -6.43 3.05 -6.00
CA ASP A 162 -6.69 4.49 -5.98
C ASP A 162 -6.28 5.01 -4.60
N ILE A 163 -5.29 5.89 -4.53
CA ILE A 163 -4.79 6.40 -3.25
C ILE A 163 -5.69 7.54 -2.79
N SER A 164 -6.26 7.44 -1.58
CA SER A 164 -7.20 8.43 -1.04
C SER A 164 -6.68 9.88 -0.98
N LYS A 165 -5.35 10.08 -1.06
CA LYS A 165 -4.67 11.38 -0.99
C LYS A 165 -4.36 11.98 -2.37
N ILE A 166 -4.26 11.15 -3.41
CA ILE A 166 -3.86 11.56 -4.76
C ILE A 166 -4.93 11.07 -5.73
N LEU A 167 -5.67 12.02 -6.31
CA LEU A 167 -6.54 11.77 -7.45
C LEU A 167 -5.70 11.79 -8.71
N CYS A 168 -5.47 10.62 -9.29
CA CYS A 168 -4.70 10.43 -10.52
C CYS A 168 -5.51 9.56 -11.48
N ASP A 169 -5.38 9.79 -12.78
CA ASP A 169 -6.03 8.96 -13.80
C ASP A 169 -5.39 7.55 -13.88
N TYR A 170 -4.14 7.43 -13.45
CA TYR A 170 -3.43 6.16 -13.33
C TYR A 170 -3.67 5.54 -11.95
N LYS A 171 -4.08 4.27 -11.95
CA LYS A 171 -4.10 3.46 -10.73
C LYS A 171 -2.66 3.06 -10.38
N ALA A 172 -2.28 3.22 -9.13
CA ALA A 172 -0.95 2.84 -8.70
C ALA A 172 -0.79 1.32 -8.67
N LEU A 173 0.37 0.82 -9.08
CA LEU A 173 0.77 -0.58 -8.83
C LEU A 173 1.11 -0.67 -7.36
N HIS A 174 0.31 -1.40 -6.59
CA HIS A 174 0.37 -1.37 -5.14
C HIS A 174 0.88 -2.69 -4.57
N PHE A 175 1.99 -2.58 -3.85
CA PHE A 175 2.60 -3.64 -3.07
C PHE A 175 2.30 -3.40 -1.60
N GLU A 176 1.49 -4.27 -1.00
CA GLU A 176 1.27 -4.25 0.45
C GLU A 176 2.58 -4.55 1.19
N ASN A 177 2.80 -3.88 2.32
CA ASN A 177 3.97 -4.09 3.17
C ASN A 177 3.50 -4.46 4.59
N ALA A 178 4.11 -5.48 5.18
CA ALA A 178 3.72 -6.00 6.48
C ALA A 178 4.56 -5.44 7.65
N ASN A 179 5.65 -4.71 7.36
CA ASN A 179 6.54 -4.10 8.35
C ASN A 179 6.66 -2.56 8.20
N GLY A 180 6.08 -1.99 7.13
CA GLY A 180 6.25 -0.59 6.76
C GLY A 180 5.03 -0.02 6.04
N GLY A 181 5.24 1.11 5.36
CA GLY A 181 4.23 1.69 4.48
C GLY A 181 4.17 0.95 3.16
N ASP A 182 2.98 0.81 2.59
CA ASP A 182 2.81 0.17 1.30
C ASP A 182 3.47 0.96 0.16
N LEU A 183 4.00 0.26 -0.83
CA LEU A 183 4.64 0.87 -1.99
C LEU A 183 3.61 1.03 -3.11
N ASN A 184 3.30 2.27 -3.47
CA ASN A 184 2.37 2.59 -4.55
C ASN A 184 3.14 3.24 -5.71
N PHE A 185 3.39 2.47 -6.76
CA PHE A 185 4.12 2.92 -7.94
C PHE A 185 3.18 3.67 -8.89
N PHE A 186 3.43 4.97 -9.02
CA PHE A 186 2.94 5.77 -10.14
C PHE A 186 3.97 5.73 -11.26
N PRO A 187 3.66 6.22 -12.48
CA PRO A 187 4.62 6.19 -13.59
C PRO A 187 6.00 6.75 -13.22
N GLN A 188 6.06 7.88 -12.51
CA GLN A 188 7.34 8.57 -12.32
C GLN A 188 7.93 8.47 -10.90
N PHE A 189 7.12 8.06 -9.92
CA PHE A 189 7.53 8.03 -8.52
C PHE A 189 6.76 6.96 -7.75
N ILE A 190 7.29 6.56 -6.60
CA ILE A 190 6.58 5.74 -5.62
C ILE A 190 6.07 6.62 -4.50
N PHE A 191 4.80 6.46 -4.18
CA PHE A 191 4.18 6.98 -2.97
C PHE A 191 4.19 5.90 -1.88
N ILE A 192 4.76 6.23 -0.73
CA ILE A 192 4.78 5.36 0.45
C ILE A 192 4.14 6.12 1.60
N GLU A 193 3.15 5.54 2.25
CA GLU A 193 2.50 6.13 3.43
C GLU A 193 2.66 5.22 4.64
N ASN A 194 3.13 5.78 5.76
CA ASN A 194 3.25 5.08 7.03
C ASN A 194 2.88 6.01 8.19
N ASN A 195 1.95 5.59 9.06
CA ASN A 195 1.59 6.29 10.30
C ASN A 195 1.34 7.82 10.16
N ASN A 196 0.62 8.24 9.10
CA ASN A 196 0.32 9.64 8.75
C ASN A 196 1.50 10.49 8.25
N ASP A 197 2.66 9.89 7.99
CA ASP A 197 3.73 10.49 7.18
C ASP A 197 3.78 9.79 5.82
N PHE A 198 4.36 10.47 4.84
CA PHE A 198 4.51 9.91 3.51
C PHE A 198 5.82 10.33 2.84
N ALA A 199 6.29 9.46 1.97
CA ALA A 199 7.47 9.65 1.15
C ALA A 199 7.09 9.57 -0.33
N LEU A 200 7.79 10.38 -1.13
CA LEU A 200 7.81 10.32 -2.58
C LEU A 200 9.22 9.94 -2.98
N VAL A 201 9.38 8.86 -3.73
CA VAL A 201 10.69 8.37 -4.19
C VAL A 201 10.67 8.31 -5.71
N ASP A 202 11.67 8.91 -6.37
CA ASP A 202 11.82 8.79 -7.82
C ASP A 202 12.07 7.31 -8.18
N ILE A 203 11.36 6.78 -9.19
CA ILE A 203 11.55 5.40 -9.63
C ILE A 203 12.99 5.15 -10.09
N LEU A 204 13.66 6.17 -10.61
CA LEU A 204 15.06 6.05 -11.03
C LEU A 204 16.01 5.78 -9.87
N ASP A 205 15.67 6.20 -8.65
CA ASP A 205 16.46 6.00 -7.44
C ASP A 205 16.29 4.61 -6.81
N ILE A 206 15.47 3.74 -7.42
CA ILE A 206 15.14 2.42 -6.89
C ILE A 206 15.83 1.33 -7.71
N ASP A 207 16.66 0.55 -7.04
CA ASP A 207 17.28 -0.65 -7.59
C ASP A 207 16.40 -1.86 -7.27
N VAL A 208 16.14 -2.68 -8.29
CA VAL A 208 15.33 -3.91 -8.17
C VAL A 208 16.19 -5.10 -8.54
N HIS A 209 16.35 -6.02 -7.59
CA HIS A 209 17.11 -7.25 -7.79
C HIS A 209 16.16 -8.43 -7.77
N TYR A 210 16.34 -9.34 -8.73
CA TYR A 210 15.65 -10.61 -8.75
C TYR A 210 16.61 -11.72 -8.34
N THR A 211 16.15 -12.62 -7.48
CA THR A 211 16.88 -13.83 -7.08
C THR A 211 15.95 -15.02 -7.12
N LEU A 212 16.41 -16.14 -7.68
CA LEU A 212 15.75 -17.43 -7.52
C LEU A 212 16.25 -18.08 -6.23
N VAL A 213 15.34 -18.43 -5.32
CA VAL A 213 15.69 -18.90 -3.97
C VAL A 213 15.12 -20.30 -3.75
N SER A 214 15.99 -21.25 -3.37
CA SER A 214 15.57 -22.55 -2.88
C SER A 214 15.12 -22.44 -1.42
N PHE A 215 13.89 -22.84 -1.13
CA PHE A 215 13.26 -22.72 0.19
C PHE A 215 12.76 -24.07 0.69
N ILE A 216 12.94 -24.37 1.98
CA ILE A 216 12.40 -25.58 2.61
C ILE A 216 11.00 -25.25 3.13
N GLU A 217 9.96 -25.74 2.44
CA GLU A 217 8.57 -25.35 2.68
C GLU A 217 7.88 -26.30 3.65
N SER A 218 7.75 -25.88 4.91
CA SER A 218 7.11 -26.67 5.96
C SER A 218 5.62 -26.33 6.19
N GLU A 219 5.12 -25.22 5.66
CA GLU A 219 3.74 -24.73 5.93
C GLU A 219 2.73 -25.17 4.87
N GLY A 220 3.22 -25.74 3.77
CA GLY A 220 2.44 -26.24 2.65
C GLY A 220 2.86 -25.58 1.33
N VAL A 221 3.11 -26.41 0.31
CA VAL A 221 3.56 -25.94 -1.00
C VAL A 221 2.37 -25.37 -1.79
N PRO A 222 2.45 -24.11 -2.26
CA PRO A 222 1.44 -23.55 -3.16
C PRO A 222 1.32 -24.36 -4.45
N SER A 223 0.12 -24.41 -5.03
CA SER A 223 -0.14 -25.25 -6.21
C SER A 223 0.58 -24.80 -7.48
N ASP A 224 1.07 -23.56 -7.51
CA ASP A 224 1.82 -22.96 -8.61
C ASP A 224 3.34 -22.97 -8.39
N THR A 225 3.81 -23.69 -7.37
CA THR A 225 5.21 -23.80 -7.00
C THR A 225 5.82 -25.10 -7.49
N GLU A 226 7.03 -25.01 -8.03
CA GLU A 226 7.83 -26.17 -8.38
C GLU A 226 8.57 -26.74 -7.16
N VAL A 227 8.44 -28.04 -6.92
CA VAL A 227 9.21 -28.79 -5.93
C VAL A 227 10.44 -29.37 -6.63
N VAL A 228 11.62 -28.89 -6.27
CA VAL A 228 12.89 -29.25 -6.93
C VAL A 228 13.68 -30.32 -6.19
N ASP A 229 13.47 -30.47 -4.88
CA ASP A 229 14.13 -31.50 -4.07
C ASP A 229 13.30 -31.80 -2.80
N HIS A 230 13.76 -32.73 -1.98
CA HIS A 230 13.20 -33.02 -0.66
C HIS A 230 14.32 -33.20 0.37
N THR A 231 14.16 -32.58 1.54
CA THR A 231 15.08 -32.75 2.67
C THR A 231 14.40 -33.47 3.84
N TRP A 232 15.16 -34.12 4.72
CA TRP A 232 14.59 -34.67 5.95
C TRP A 232 14.39 -33.59 7.02
N ALA A 233 13.28 -33.66 7.76
CA ALA A 233 12.99 -32.80 8.90
C ALA A 233 14.04 -32.93 10.01
N LYS A 234 14.60 -34.13 10.18
CA LYS A 234 15.82 -34.41 10.97
C LYS A 234 16.86 -35.07 10.06
N ALA A 235 17.84 -34.31 9.58
CA ALA A 235 18.91 -34.83 8.74
C ALA A 235 20.21 -35.04 9.53
N ASN A 236 20.97 -36.06 9.12
CA ASN A 236 22.37 -36.22 9.51
C ASN A 236 23.23 -35.11 8.86
N LYS A 237 24.50 -35.00 9.28
CA LYS A 237 25.44 -34.02 8.71
C LYS A 237 25.62 -34.14 7.18
N ASN A 238 25.33 -35.31 6.61
CA ASN A 238 25.41 -35.58 5.18
C ASN A 238 24.06 -35.41 4.44
N GLY A 239 23.00 -34.97 5.11
CA GLY A 239 21.67 -34.77 4.50
C GLY A 239 20.72 -35.98 4.59
N ASP A 240 21.23 -37.17 4.90
CA ASP A 240 20.41 -38.39 4.97
C ASP A 240 19.46 -38.38 6.18
N ARG A 241 18.40 -39.20 6.10
CA ARG A 241 17.45 -39.45 7.20
C ARG A 241 18.18 -39.81 8.50
N ASP A 242 17.99 -39.04 9.55
CA ASP A 242 18.39 -39.46 10.90
C ASP A 242 17.44 -40.55 11.39
N LYS A 243 17.93 -41.79 11.42
CA LYS A 243 17.16 -43.00 11.78
C LYS A 243 16.83 -43.08 13.27
N ARG A 244 17.37 -42.19 14.12
CA ARG A 244 17.04 -42.15 15.55
C ARG A 244 15.63 -41.60 15.80
N PHE A 245 15.07 -40.89 14.83
CA PHE A 245 13.72 -40.32 14.90
C PHE A 245 12.76 -41.22 14.10
N ALA A 246 11.88 -41.94 14.81
CA ALA A 246 10.94 -42.87 14.19
C ALA A 246 9.96 -42.16 13.23
N ASP A 247 9.41 -41.02 13.65
CA ASP A 247 8.43 -40.21 12.91
C ASP A 247 9.06 -39.09 12.06
N ASN A 248 10.27 -39.33 11.55
CA ASN A 248 10.96 -38.39 10.67
C ASN A 248 10.35 -38.42 9.26
N TYR A 249 10.06 -37.24 8.71
CA TYR A 249 9.41 -37.05 7.41
C TYR A 249 10.25 -36.18 6.49
N GLN A 250 9.96 -36.23 5.20
CA GLN A 250 10.55 -35.36 4.19
C GLN A 250 9.78 -34.05 4.08
N ILE A 251 10.50 -32.95 3.89
CA ILE A 251 10.01 -31.61 3.67
C ILE A 251 10.40 -31.21 2.24
N PRO A 252 9.46 -30.73 1.41
CA PRO A 252 9.75 -30.23 0.09
C PRO A 252 10.76 -29.08 0.11
N VAL A 253 11.69 -29.12 -0.85
CA VAL A 253 12.51 -27.98 -1.24
C VAL A 253 11.91 -27.42 -2.53
N VAL A 254 11.53 -26.16 -2.51
CA VAL A 254 10.85 -25.46 -3.59
C VAL A 254 11.67 -24.31 -4.13
N GLU A 255 11.33 -23.83 -5.31
CA GLU A 255 11.89 -22.61 -5.87
C GLU A 255 10.89 -21.45 -5.82
N TYR A 256 11.32 -20.35 -5.21
CA TYR A 256 10.57 -19.11 -5.15
C TYR A 256 11.34 -17.99 -5.84
N GLY A 257 10.59 -17.06 -6.44
CA GLY A 257 11.14 -15.82 -6.97
C GLY A 257 11.20 -14.77 -5.86
N GLU A 258 12.31 -14.07 -5.73
CA GLU A 258 12.49 -12.97 -4.79
C GLU A 258 12.71 -11.66 -5.56
N LEU A 259 11.97 -10.60 -5.21
CA LEU A 259 12.23 -9.23 -5.64
C LEU A 259 12.66 -8.37 -4.45
N HIS A 260 13.87 -7.83 -4.54
CA HIS A 260 14.41 -6.90 -3.56
C HIS A 260 14.41 -5.48 -4.13
N PHE A 261 13.55 -4.63 -3.57
CA PHE A 261 13.52 -3.20 -3.83
C PHE A 261 14.44 -2.47 -2.85
N LYS A 262 15.38 -1.70 -3.38
CA LYS A 262 16.33 -0.93 -2.57
C LYS A 262 16.47 0.49 -3.08
N SER A 263 16.54 1.47 -2.19
CA SER A 263 16.90 2.84 -2.54
C SER A 263 17.88 3.43 -1.53
N LYS A 264 18.61 4.46 -1.95
CA LYS A 264 19.44 5.26 -1.03
C LYS A 264 18.61 6.07 -0.02
N SER A 265 17.34 6.32 -0.36
CA SER A 265 16.39 7.08 0.47
C SER A 265 15.73 6.25 1.57
N GLY A 266 16.01 4.93 1.64
CA GLY A 266 15.60 4.07 2.75
C GLY A 266 14.62 2.96 2.41
N ILE A 267 14.24 2.77 1.13
CA ILE A 267 13.49 1.57 0.71
C ILE A 267 14.42 0.37 0.83
N ASN A 268 13.97 -0.68 1.50
CA ASN A 268 14.65 -1.97 1.58
C ASN A 268 13.63 -3.09 1.83
N GLU A 269 12.84 -3.38 0.80
CA GLU A 269 11.71 -4.32 0.89
C GLU A 269 11.98 -5.56 0.04
N VAL A 270 11.69 -6.74 0.59
CA VAL A 270 11.92 -8.02 -0.07
C VAL A 270 10.61 -8.77 -0.17
N TYR A 271 10.19 -9.05 -1.40
CA TYR A 271 8.99 -9.82 -1.70
C TYR A 271 9.37 -11.18 -2.25
N MET A 272 8.73 -12.22 -1.73
CA MET A 272 8.90 -13.59 -2.21
C MET A 272 7.60 -14.09 -2.83
N PHE A 273 7.72 -14.81 -3.94
CA PHE A 273 6.63 -15.22 -4.80
C PHE A 273 6.68 -16.71 -5.04
N SER A 274 5.53 -17.37 -4.91
CA SER A 274 5.41 -18.81 -5.07
C SER A 274 5.71 -19.33 -6.47
N ASN A 275 5.56 -18.46 -7.48
CA ASN A 275 5.90 -18.74 -8.87
C ASN A 275 6.93 -17.71 -9.37
N PRO A 276 8.16 -18.14 -9.75
CA PRO A 276 9.22 -17.24 -10.19
C PRO A 276 9.03 -16.66 -11.60
N GLU A 277 8.27 -17.32 -12.48
CA GLU A 277 8.18 -16.95 -13.91
C GLU A 277 7.56 -15.56 -14.18
N PRO A 278 6.40 -15.19 -13.58
CA PRO A 278 5.87 -13.84 -13.73
C PRO A 278 6.82 -12.75 -13.19
N VAL A 279 7.61 -13.11 -12.17
CA VAL A 279 8.45 -12.19 -11.41
C VAL A 279 9.66 -11.76 -12.22
N ILE A 280 10.34 -12.70 -12.88
CA ILE A 280 11.45 -12.39 -13.77
C ILE A 280 11.00 -11.57 -14.99
N ALA A 281 9.80 -11.85 -15.52
CA ALA A 281 9.21 -11.09 -16.61
C ALA A 281 8.90 -9.64 -16.19
N PHE A 282 8.28 -9.46 -15.01
CA PHE A 282 8.04 -8.13 -14.44
C PHE A 282 9.34 -7.36 -14.22
N LYS A 283 10.36 -7.99 -13.61
CA LYS A 283 11.66 -7.37 -13.38
C LYS A 283 12.29 -6.88 -14.69
N LYS A 284 12.26 -7.72 -15.74
CA LYS A 284 12.79 -7.34 -17.05
C LYS A 284 12.09 -6.10 -17.61
N MET A 285 10.75 -6.06 -17.57
CA MET A 285 9.99 -4.90 -18.04
C MET A 285 10.21 -3.67 -17.16
N PHE A 286 10.44 -3.85 -15.86
CA PHE A 286 10.79 -2.75 -14.94
C PHE A 286 12.13 -2.12 -15.30
N ASP A 287 13.14 -2.93 -15.63
CA ASP A 287 14.45 -2.43 -16.08
C ASP A 287 14.33 -1.65 -17.41
N GLU A 288 13.59 -2.19 -18.39
CA GLU A 288 13.32 -1.51 -19.66
C GLU A 288 12.55 -0.20 -19.45
N TYR A 289 11.55 -0.24 -18.56
CA TYR A 289 10.80 0.94 -18.15
C TYR A 289 11.70 2.04 -17.58
N LYS A 290 12.60 1.69 -16.64
CA LYS A 290 13.58 2.63 -16.08
C LYS A 290 14.47 3.25 -17.15
N GLN A 291 14.88 2.48 -18.16
CA GLN A 291 15.68 3.01 -19.28
C GLN A 291 14.89 4.01 -20.12
N VAL A 292 13.61 3.75 -20.40
CA VAL A 292 12.76 4.71 -21.12
C VAL A 292 12.57 5.98 -20.30
N LEU A 293 12.27 5.85 -19.01
CA LEU A 293 12.09 6.98 -18.09
C LEU A 293 13.35 7.83 -17.95
N ALA A 294 14.55 7.21 -17.92
CA ALA A 294 15.81 7.93 -17.84
C ALA A 294 16.17 8.72 -19.12
N ASN A 295 15.61 8.33 -20.27
CA ASN A 295 15.87 8.91 -21.58
C ASN A 295 14.73 9.83 -22.09
N THR A 296 13.79 10.19 -21.21
CA THR A 296 12.69 11.12 -21.49
C THR A 296 13.04 12.51 -20.96
#